data_AF-A0A5B9W227-F1
#
_entry.id   AF-A0A5B9W227-F1
#
_cell.length_a   1.000
_cell.length_b   1.000
_cell.length_c   1.000
_cell.angle_alpha   90.00
_cell.angle_beta   90.00
_cell.angle_gamma   90.00
#
_symmetry.space_group_name_H-M   'P 1'
#
loop_
_entity.id
_entity.type
_entity.pdbx_description
1 polymer ?
#
loop_
_entity_poly.entity_id
_entity_poly.type
_entity_poly.pdbx_seq_one_letter_code
_entity_poly.pdbx_strand_id
1 'polypeptide(L)'
;MRTFAVLAWLMVPVLAGAYHYGPGQEKLRLDDAGLALAAADQLAAAGQWSKASAAYEKALAMLPAGRLDEARRIKLQRAKVQMLDRQLPEAHAALEELADQVESDPSVDAKLREDVESAFASSQYYMTWLMRLEGLPEADWEPEIEGARQTYRLLAEQAEARGDGKAARQHREDLEGAIRLARMEPGELQARSIPKQCSGCKCNGACKNPGKSKGKNPGKGEEKKDARKAGAGPPPDGSGS
;
A
#
# COMPACT_ATOMS: atom_id res chain seq x y z
N MET A 1 -52.12 -22.25 22.33
CA MET A 1 -51.36 -21.08 22.85
C MET A 1 -50.20 -21.49 23.77
N ARG A 2 -50.39 -22.38 24.76
CA ARG A 2 -49.31 -22.80 25.69
C ARG A 2 -48.12 -23.51 25.02
N THR A 3 -48.37 -24.35 24.01
CA THR A 3 -47.32 -25.04 23.24
C THR A 3 -46.42 -24.09 22.44
N PHE A 4 -47.01 -23.09 21.78
CA PHE A 4 -46.25 -22.04 21.09
C PHE A 4 -45.38 -21.23 22.05
N ALA A 5 -45.88 -20.90 23.24
CA ALA A 5 -45.10 -20.18 24.25
C ALA A 5 -43.87 -21.00 24.73
N VAL A 6 -44.03 -22.30 24.94
CA VAL A 6 -42.93 -23.20 25.34
C VAL A 6 -41.91 -23.36 24.20
N LEU A 7 -42.35 -23.53 22.96
CA LEU A 7 -41.45 -23.61 21.81
C LEU A 7 -40.68 -22.31 21.59
N ALA A 8 -41.34 -21.16 21.70
CA ALA A 8 -40.68 -19.85 21.63
C ALA A 8 -39.62 -19.70 22.75
N TRP A 9 -39.95 -20.12 23.98
CA TRP A 9 -39.01 -20.09 25.10
C TRP A 9 -37.78 -20.99 24.88
N LEU A 10 -37.96 -22.18 24.29
CA LEU A 10 -36.85 -23.08 23.96
C LEU A 10 -36.00 -22.58 22.78
N MET A 11 -36.56 -21.76 21.89
CA MET A 11 -35.83 -21.17 20.76
C MET A 11 -34.92 -20.00 21.18
N VAL A 12 -35.25 -19.30 22.27
CA VAL A 12 -34.41 -18.18 22.79
C VAL A 12 -32.95 -18.58 23.02
N PRO A 13 -32.61 -19.64 23.78
CA PRO A 13 -31.20 -20.02 24.00
C PRO A 13 -30.51 -20.47 22.71
N VAL A 14 -31.24 -21.08 21.77
CA VAL A 14 -30.70 -21.48 20.46
C VAL A 14 -30.34 -20.27 19.62
N LEU A 15 -31.23 -19.27 19.55
CA LEU A 15 -30.98 -18.01 18.84
C LEU A 15 -29.87 -17.19 19.50
N ALA A 16 -29.84 -17.14 20.85
CA ALA A 16 -28.79 -16.46 21.59
C ALA A 16 -27.42 -17.13 21.38
N GLY A 17 -27.36 -18.47 21.39
CA GLY A 17 -26.16 -19.23 21.07
C GLY A 17 -25.70 -18.98 19.63
N ALA A 18 -26.61 -19.09 18.64
CA ALA A 18 -26.31 -18.82 17.25
C ALA A 18 -25.78 -17.39 17.02
N TYR A 19 -26.36 -16.39 17.71
CA TYR A 19 -25.84 -15.03 17.67
C TYR A 19 -24.46 -14.93 18.31
N HIS A 20 -24.26 -15.48 19.50
CA HIS A 20 -22.99 -15.37 20.24
C HIS A 20 -21.82 -16.04 19.52
N TYR A 21 -22.04 -17.21 18.91
CA TYR A 21 -21.00 -17.95 18.18
C TYR A 21 -20.85 -17.53 16.71
N GLY A 22 -21.80 -16.78 16.16
CA GLY A 22 -21.71 -16.20 14.82
C GLY A 22 -21.45 -14.69 14.88
N PRO A 23 -22.45 -13.82 14.64
CA PRO A 23 -22.29 -12.36 14.60
C PRO A 23 -21.66 -11.73 15.84
N GLY A 24 -21.86 -12.32 17.02
CA GLY A 24 -21.30 -11.85 18.28
C GLY A 24 -19.78 -11.92 18.33
N GLN A 25 -19.18 -13.03 17.86
CA GLN A 25 -17.72 -13.15 17.78
C GLN A 25 -17.11 -12.16 16.79
N GLU A 26 -17.79 -11.90 15.67
CA GLU A 26 -17.33 -10.94 14.68
C GLU A 26 -17.30 -9.52 15.24
N LYS A 27 -18.34 -9.11 15.99
CA LYS A 27 -18.37 -7.80 16.67
C LYS A 27 -17.24 -7.65 17.69
N LEU A 28 -16.98 -8.68 18.50
CA LEU A 28 -15.85 -8.64 19.45
C LEU A 28 -14.50 -8.49 18.74
N ARG A 29 -14.30 -9.18 17.61
CA ARG A 29 -13.09 -9.01 16.79
C ARG A 29 -12.97 -7.61 16.20
N LEU A 30 -14.08 -6.98 15.82
CA LEU A 30 -14.08 -5.59 15.36
C LEU A 30 -13.70 -4.62 16.47
N ASP A 31 -14.21 -4.83 17.69
CA ASP A 31 -13.84 -4.02 18.84
C ASP A 31 -12.33 -4.17 19.14
N ASP A 32 -11.81 -5.40 19.12
CA ASP A 32 -10.38 -5.69 19.29
C ASP A 32 -9.52 -5.02 18.20
N ALA A 33 -9.95 -5.10 16.94
CA ALA A 33 -9.28 -4.45 15.81
C ALA A 33 -9.30 -2.92 15.97
N GLY A 34 -10.42 -2.35 16.43
CA GLY A 34 -10.56 -0.92 16.71
C GLY A 34 -9.63 -0.44 17.81
N LEU A 35 -9.50 -1.21 18.91
CA LEU A 35 -8.54 -0.92 19.97
C LEU A 35 -7.10 -1.00 19.49
N ALA A 36 -6.76 -2.00 18.69
CA ALA A 36 -5.44 -2.14 18.09
C ALA A 36 -5.10 -0.97 17.15
N LEU A 37 -6.08 -0.54 16.35
CA LEU A 37 -5.94 0.59 15.44
C LEU A 37 -5.72 1.91 16.19
N ALA A 38 -6.53 2.19 17.22
CA ALA A 38 -6.37 3.38 18.05
C ALA A 38 -5.00 3.43 18.74
N ALA A 39 -4.49 2.28 19.21
CA ALA A 39 -3.15 2.19 19.76
C ALA A 39 -2.06 2.46 18.71
N ALA A 40 -2.24 1.97 17.48
CA ALA A 40 -1.34 2.25 16.36
C ALA A 40 -1.28 3.74 16.03
N ASP A 41 -2.44 4.41 15.99
CA ASP A 41 -2.53 5.86 15.75
C ASP A 41 -1.85 6.68 16.85
N GLN A 42 -1.99 6.28 18.11
CA GLN A 42 -1.27 6.92 19.23
C GLN A 42 0.24 6.75 19.13
N LEU A 43 0.72 5.56 18.74
CA LEU A 43 2.14 5.31 18.52
C LEU A 43 2.68 6.15 17.35
N ALA A 44 1.90 6.28 16.28
CA ALA A 44 2.25 7.13 15.14
C ALA A 44 2.31 8.61 15.56
N ALA A 45 1.32 9.11 16.30
CA ALA A 45 1.32 10.47 16.83
C ALA A 45 2.51 10.74 17.77
N ALA A 46 2.95 9.74 18.53
CA ALA A 46 4.12 9.81 19.40
C ALA A 46 5.47 9.66 18.66
N GLY A 47 5.48 9.49 17.34
CA GLY A 47 6.69 9.29 16.54
C GLY A 47 7.36 7.94 16.73
N GLN A 48 6.65 6.95 17.29
CA GLN A 48 7.17 5.60 17.52
C GLN A 48 6.92 4.72 16.28
N TRP A 49 7.53 5.09 15.15
CA TRP A 49 7.21 4.58 13.82
C TRP A 49 7.23 3.05 13.72
N SER A 50 8.31 2.41 14.16
CA SER A 50 8.42 0.95 14.13
C SER A 50 7.32 0.24 14.91
N LYS A 51 6.97 0.76 16.10
CA LYS A 51 5.88 0.21 16.92
C LYS A 51 4.52 0.46 16.28
N ALA A 52 4.30 1.63 15.71
CA ALA A 52 3.07 1.96 15.00
C ALA A 52 2.85 1.04 13.79
N SER A 53 3.89 0.80 12.98
CA SER A 53 3.83 -0.15 11.85
C SER A 53 3.45 -1.56 12.30
N ALA A 54 4.07 -2.06 13.38
CA ALA A 54 3.72 -3.36 13.96
C ALA A 54 2.28 -3.41 14.53
N ALA A 55 1.81 -2.30 15.12
CA ALA A 55 0.46 -2.21 15.64
C ALA A 55 -0.60 -2.17 14.53
N TYR A 56 -0.34 -1.46 13.42
CA TYR A 56 -1.22 -1.51 12.23
C TYR A 56 -1.29 -2.91 11.63
N GLU A 57 -0.16 -3.64 11.56
CA GLU A 57 -0.15 -5.02 11.09
C GLU A 57 -1.00 -5.94 11.98
N LYS A 58 -0.92 -5.75 13.30
CA LYS A 58 -1.78 -6.46 14.26
C LYS A 58 -3.26 -6.12 14.05
N ALA A 59 -3.60 -4.86 13.80
CA ALA A 59 -4.97 -4.44 13.52
C ALA A 59 -5.50 -5.08 12.22
N LEU A 60 -4.67 -5.14 11.16
CA LEU A 60 -5.01 -5.84 9.92
C LEU A 60 -5.29 -7.33 10.13
N ALA A 61 -4.48 -8.02 10.95
CA ALA A 61 -4.66 -9.43 11.24
C ALA A 61 -5.93 -9.74 12.05
N MET A 62 -6.46 -8.76 12.79
CA MET A 62 -7.69 -8.88 13.58
C MET A 62 -8.94 -8.50 12.80
N LEU A 63 -8.79 -7.77 11.69
CA LEU A 63 -9.90 -7.27 10.90
C LEU A 63 -10.65 -8.45 10.23
N PRO A 64 -11.98 -8.56 10.42
CA PRO A 64 -12.78 -9.58 9.73
C PRO A 64 -12.72 -9.45 8.21
N ALA A 65 -12.86 -10.59 7.52
CA ALA A 65 -12.91 -10.62 6.06
C ALA A 65 -14.09 -9.79 5.52
N GLY A 66 -13.93 -9.22 4.32
CA GLY A 66 -14.95 -8.40 3.66
C GLY A 66 -14.89 -6.90 3.98
N ARG A 67 -14.06 -6.47 4.95
CA ARG A 67 -13.85 -5.07 5.32
C ARG A 67 -12.74 -4.42 4.48
N LEU A 68 -12.89 -4.47 3.16
CA LEU A 68 -11.82 -4.13 2.21
C LEU A 68 -11.32 -2.69 2.36
N ASP A 69 -12.23 -1.72 2.46
CA ASP A 69 -11.84 -0.30 2.58
C ASP A 69 -11.18 0.03 3.92
N GLU A 70 -11.62 -0.59 5.02
CA GLU A 70 -10.94 -0.49 6.31
C GLU A 70 -9.53 -1.07 6.22
N ALA A 71 -9.37 -2.25 5.60
CA ALA A 71 -8.05 -2.84 5.36
C ALA A 71 -7.14 -1.93 4.53
N ARG A 72 -7.66 -1.36 3.43
CA ARG A 72 -6.93 -0.42 2.55
C ARG A 72 -6.49 0.83 3.32
N ARG A 73 -7.37 1.42 4.15
CA ARG A 73 -7.04 2.57 5.00
C ARG A 73 -5.93 2.23 6.01
N ILE A 74 -5.99 1.07 6.65
CA ILE A 74 -4.96 0.65 7.60
C ILE A 74 -3.62 0.40 6.88
N LYS A 75 -3.63 -0.27 5.73
CA LYS A 75 -2.43 -0.47 4.88
C LYS A 75 -1.80 0.87 4.49
N LEU A 76 -2.60 1.85 4.08
CA LEU A 76 -2.14 3.20 3.75
C LEU A 76 -1.44 3.88 4.93
N GLN A 77 -2.04 3.84 6.13
CA GLN A 77 -1.42 4.45 7.32
C GLN A 77 -0.13 3.73 7.73
N ARG A 78 -0.14 2.40 7.66
CA ARG A 78 1.07 1.59 7.88
C ARG A 78 2.18 2.01 6.94
N ALA A 79 1.92 2.09 5.64
CA ALA A 79 2.92 2.47 4.65
C ALA A 79 3.48 3.89 4.90
N LYS A 80 2.61 4.87 5.22
CA LYS A 80 3.05 6.23 5.59
C LYS A 80 4.00 6.25 6.78
N VAL A 81 3.74 5.41 7.79
CA VAL A 81 4.64 5.25 8.93
C VAL A 81 5.93 4.52 8.55
N GLN A 82 5.87 3.50 7.70
CA GLN A 82 7.06 2.79 7.21
C GLN A 82 8.01 3.70 6.44
N MET A 83 7.48 4.65 5.66
CA MET A 83 8.29 5.68 5.01
C MET A 83 9.09 6.50 6.04
N LEU A 84 8.58 6.69 7.27
CA LEU A 84 9.27 7.39 8.36
C LEU A 84 10.16 6.47 9.22
N ASP A 85 9.97 5.14 9.12
CA ASP A 85 10.71 4.12 9.86
C ASP A 85 11.92 3.56 9.09
N ARG A 86 12.43 4.29 8.09
CA ARG A 86 13.55 3.85 7.23
C ARG A 86 13.23 2.59 6.41
N GLN A 87 11.95 2.30 6.22
CA GLN A 87 11.43 1.17 5.43
C GLN A 87 10.82 1.69 4.12
N LEU A 88 11.50 2.62 3.45
CA LEU A 88 10.97 3.25 2.25
C LEU A 88 10.73 2.25 1.10
N PRO A 89 11.64 1.30 0.79
CA PRO A 89 11.39 0.32 -0.26
C PRO A 89 10.18 -0.58 0.04
N GLU A 90 10.02 -1.01 1.30
CA GLU A 90 8.85 -1.81 1.71
C GLU A 90 7.56 -1.00 1.65
N ALA A 91 7.60 0.26 2.08
CA ALA A 91 6.45 1.17 2.00
C ALA A 91 6.05 1.43 0.55
N HIS A 92 7.02 1.68 -0.33
CA HIS A 92 6.79 1.94 -1.74
C HIS A 92 6.17 0.72 -2.44
N ALA A 93 6.71 -0.48 -2.23
CA ALA A 93 6.12 -1.70 -2.80
C ALA A 93 4.68 -1.95 -2.28
N ALA A 94 4.42 -1.69 -0.99
CA ALA A 94 3.08 -1.80 -0.43
C ALA A 94 2.11 -0.74 -0.99
N LEU A 95 2.59 0.47 -1.29
CA LEU A 95 1.80 1.54 -1.90
C LEU A 95 1.54 1.30 -3.38
N GLU A 96 2.48 0.71 -4.12
CA GLU A 96 2.29 0.28 -5.51
C GLU A 96 1.15 -0.76 -5.57
N GLU A 97 1.24 -1.82 -4.76
CA GLU A 97 0.20 -2.85 -4.69
C GLU A 97 -1.18 -2.26 -4.28
N LEU A 98 -1.17 -1.28 -3.37
CA LEU A 98 -2.39 -0.61 -2.92
C LEU A 98 -2.96 0.33 -3.99
N ALA A 99 -2.10 1.02 -4.76
CA ALA A 99 -2.49 1.86 -5.89
C ALA A 99 -3.19 1.02 -6.96
N ASP A 100 -2.61 -0.13 -7.34
CA ASP A 100 -3.22 -1.07 -8.29
C ASP A 100 -4.60 -1.57 -7.80
N GLN A 101 -4.71 -1.86 -6.49
CA GLN A 101 -5.96 -2.31 -5.87
C GLN A 101 -7.06 -1.26 -5.89
N VAL A 102 -6.72 0.01 -5.68
CA VAL A 102 -7.73 1.09 -5.75
C VAL A 102 -8.03 1.46 -7.20
N GLU A 103 -7.05 1.41 -8.10
CA GLU A 103 -7.26 1.66 -9.53
C GLU A 103 -8.27 0.68 -10.12
N SER A 104 -8.07 -0.61 -9.86
CA SER A 104 -8.90 -1.71 -10.39
C SER A 104 -10.29 -1.83 -9.76
N ASP A 105 -10.56 -1.17 -8.63
CA ASP A 105 -11.84 -1.21 -7.94
C ASP A 105 -12.56 0.15 -7.99
N PRO A 106 -13.51 0.37 -8.92
CA PRO A 106 -14.22 1.64 -9.04
C PRO A 106 -15.16 1.94 -7.86
N SER A 107 -15.41 0.98 -6.97
CA SER A 107 -16.25 1.20 -5.79
C SER A 107 -15.52 1.88 -4.63
N VAL A 108 -14.19 1.98 -4.71
CA VAL A 108 -13.36 2.64 -3.70
C VAL A 108 -13.76 4.10 -3.54
N ASP A 109 -13.94 4.52 -2.29
CA ASP A 109 -14.14 5.91 -1.90
C ASP A 109 -13.12 6.86 -2.59
N ALA A 110 -13.62 7.90 -3.24
CA ALA A 110 -12.79 8.81 -4.03
C ALA A 110 -11.69 9.47 -3.18
N LYS A 111 -11.97 9.75 -1.90
CA LYS A 111 -10.97 10.33 -1.00
C LYS A 111 -9.88 9.33 -0.63
N LEU A 112 -10.25 8.06 -0.38
CA LEU A 112 -9.27 7.00 -0.17
C LEU A 112 -8.37 6.79 -1.39
N ARG A 113 -8.94 6.77 -2.60
CA ARG A 113 -8.17 6.66 -3.85
C ARG A 113 -7.14 7.79 -3.97
N GLU A 114 -7.59 9.03 -3.81
CA GLU A 114 -6.71 10.21 -3.81
C GLU A 114 -5.59 10.10 -2.77
N ASP A 115 -5.92 9.68 -1.54
CA ASP A 115 -4.93 9.56 -0.47
C ASP A 115 -3.88 8.47 -0.74
N VAL A 116 -4.28 7.39 -1.42
CA VAL A 116 -3.37 6.31 -1.87
C VAL A 116 -2.48 6.81 -3.00
N GLU A 117 -3.05 7.41 -4.05
CA GLU A 117 -2.31 7.95 -5.20
C GLU A 117 -1.28 9.00 -4.74
N SER A 118 -1.68 9.92 -3.86
CA SER A 118 -0.80 10.93 -3.28
C SER A 118 0.34 10.32 -2.46
N ALA A 119 0.05 9.29 -1.66
CA ALA A 119 1.06 8.60 -0.87
C ALA A 119 2.03 7.80 -1.75
N PHE A 120 1.53 7.13 -2.79
CA PHE A 120 2.35 6.39 -3.74
C PHE A 120 3.30 7.34 -4.49
N ALA A 121 2.79 8.45 -5.06
CA ALA A 121 3.62 9.49 -5.69
C ALA A 121 4.69 10.04 -4.73
N SER A 122 4.34 10.21 -3.45
CA SER A 122 5.31 10.63 -2.43
C SER A 122 6.39 9.59 -2.20
N SER A 123 6.04 8.30 -2.21
CA SER A 123 7.03 7.22 -2.11
C SER A 123 7.99 7.21 -3.31
N GLN A 124 7.47 7.42 -4.53
CA GLN A 124 8.26 7.50 -5.76
C GLN A 124 9.23 8.69 -5.72
N TYR A 125 8.78 9.84 -5.24
CA TYR A 125 9.63 11.01 -5.00
C TYR A 125 10.81 10.70 -4.06
N TYR A 126 10.54 10.07 -2.92
CA TYR A 126 11.61 9.73 -1.97
C TYR A 126 12.50 8.57 -2.46
N MET A 127 11.95 7.60 -3.19
CA MET A 127 12.71 6.53 -3.82
C MET A 127 13.68 7.11 -4.86
N THR A 128 13.21 8.05 -5.69
CA THR A 128 14.06 8.81 -6.61
C THR A 128 15.18 9.50 -5.85
N TRP A 129 14.87 10.20 -4.75
CA TRP A 129 15.89 10.85 -3.93
C TRP A 129 16.96 9.88 -3.47
N LEU A 130 16.57 8.71 -2.93
CA LEU A 130 17.52 7.67 -2.51
C LEU A 130 18.35 7.15 -3.66
N MET A 131 17.72 6.84 -4.80
CA MET A 131 18.42 6.29 -5.96
C MET A 131 19.48 7.26 -6.49
N ARG A 132 19.15 8.56 -6.53
CA ARG A 132 20.09 9.60 -6.96
C ARG A 132 21.23 9.78 -5.97
N LEU A 133 20.98 9.69 -4.66
CA LEU A 133 22.05 9.70 -3.64
C LEU A 133 22.97 8.48 -3.73
N GLU A 134 22.42 7.32 -4.11
CA GLU A 134 23.18 6.10 -4.34
C GLU A 134 23.92 6.07 -5.69
N GLY A 135 23.72 7.10 -6.53
CA GLY A 135 24.38 7.23 -7.83
C GLY A 135 23.85 6.27 -8.89
N LEU A 136 22.59 5.83 -8.80
CA LEU A 136 21.95 5.04 -9.85
C LEU A 136 21.79 5.88 -11.14
N PRO A 137 21.87 5.23 -12.32
CA PRO A 137 21.69 5.90 -13.60
C PRO A 137 20.27 6.45 -13.76
N GLU A 138 20.12 7.46 -14.62
CA GLU A 138 18.85 8.10 -14.95
C GLU A 138 17.76 7.11 -15.37
N ALA A 139 18.10 6.12 -16.18
CA ALA A 139 17.17 5.06 -16.59
C ALA A 139 16.52 4.28 -15.43
N ASP A 140 17.16 4.24 -14.25
CA ASP A 140 16.61 3.56 -13.08
C ASP A 140 15.68 4.47 -12.26
N TRP A 141 15.98 5.76 -12.13
CA TRP A 141 15.21 6.68 -11.27
C TRP A 141 14.21 7.58 -12.00
N GLU A 142 14.40 7.80 -13.30
CA GLU A 142 13.51 8.64 -14.12
C GLU A 142 12.06 8.10 -14.16
N PRO A 143 11.82 6.77 -14.33
CA PRO A 143 10.45 6.26 -14.32
C PRO A 143 9.69 6.55 -13.02
N GLU A 144 10.37 6.48 -11.87
CA GLU A 144 9.75 6.77 -10.57
C GLU A 144 9.34 8.24 -10.46
N ILE A 145 10.24 9.17 -10.80
CA ILE A 145 9.94 10.59 -10.65
C ILE A 145 8.91 11.06 -11.67
N GLU A 146 8.88 10.48 -12.87
CA GLU A 146 7.83 10.76 -13.86
C GLU A 146 6.47 10.24 -13.40
N GLY A 147 6.41 9.07 -12.77
CA GLY A 147 5.20 8.58 -12.11
C GLY A 147 4.67 9.59 -11.09
N ALA A 148 5.53 10.05 -10.17
CA ALA A 148 5.16 11.05 -9.18
C ALA A 148 4.63 12.35 -9.82
N ARG A 149 5.30 12.85 -10.87
CA ARG A 149 4.89 14.07 -11.59
C ARG A 149 3.52 13.94 -12.23
N GLN A 150 3.24 12.82 -12.89
CA GLN A 150 1.96 12.57 -13.55
C GLN A 150 0.82 12.56 -12.53
N THR A 151 1.01 11.83 -11.43
CA THR A 151 0.02 11.75 -10.36
C THR A 151 -0.21 13.10 -9.69
N TYR A 152 0.84 13.84 -9.30
CA TYR A 152 0.63 15.16 -8.67
C TYR A 152 -0.06 16.17 -9.58
N ARG A 153 0.25 16.14 -10.88
CA ARG A 153 -0.47 16.98 -11.85
C ARG A 153 -1.95 16.61 -11.91
N LEU A 154 -2.26 15.32 -12.04
CA LEU A 154 -3.64 14.83 -12.07
C LEU A 154 -4.40 15.25 -10.80
N LEU A 155 -3.80 15.05 -9.63
CA LEU A 155 -4.39 15.40 -8.33
C LEU A 155 -4.62 16.91 -8.18
N ALA A 156 -3.68 17.74 -8.67
CA ALA A 156 -3.86 19.18 -8.69
C ALA A 156 -5.05 19.60 -9.57
N GLU A 157 -5.13 19.09 -10.80
CA GLU A 157 -6.22 19.37 -11.74
C GLU A 157 -7.59 18.92 -11.17
N GLN A 158 -7.64 17.74 -10.56
CA GLN A 158 -8.87 17.25 -9.90
C GLN A 158 -9.28 18.11 -8.69
N ALA A 159 -8.32 18.53 -7.87
CA ALA A 159 -8.60 19.41 -6.73
C ALA A 159 -9.11 20.77 -7.18
N GLU A 160 -8.54 21.35 -8.25
CA GLU A 160 -9.00 22.59 -8.86
C GLU A 160 -10.44 22.45 -9.39
N ALA A 161 -10.73 21.36 -10.10
CA ALA A 161 -12.07 21.08 -10.64
C ALA A 161 -13.14 20.97 -9.53
N ARG A 162 -12.77 20.49 -8.35
CA ARG A 162 -13.65 20.40 -7.16
C ARG A 162 -13.70 21.67 -6.32
N GLY A 163 -12.91 22.70 -6.66
CA GLY A 163 -12.82 23.94 -5.90
C GLY A 163 -12.00 23.83 -4.60
N ASP A 164 -11.23 22.76 -4.39
CA ASP A 164 -10.34 22.63 -3.24
C ASP A 164 -8.99 23.31 -3.52
N GLY A 165 -8.97 24.63 -3.34
CA GLY A 165 -7.77 25.45 -3.57
C GLY A 165 -6.58 25.09 -2.66
N LYS A 166 -6.84 24.48 -1.49
CA LYS A 166 -5.77 24.06 -0.56
C LYS A 166 -5.09 22.79 -1.10
N ALA A 167 -5.87 21.77 -1.44
CA ALA A 167 -5.33 20.54 -2.01
C ALA A 167 -4.64 20.81 -3.36
N ALA A 168 -5.25 21.63 -4.22
CA ALA A 168 -4.66 22.04 -5.50
C ALA A 168 -3.29 22.71 -5.31
N ARG A 169 -3.17 23.63 -4.34
CA ARG A 169 -1.89 24.26 -4.02
C ARG A 169 -0.86 23.25 -3.53
N GLN A 170 -1.23 22.36 -2.61
CA GLN A 170 -0.33 21.34 -2.09
C GLN A 170 0.22 20.46 -3.22
N HIS A 171 -0.65 19.92 -4.08
CA HIS A 171 -0.23 19.06 -5.18
C HIS A 171 0.62 19.78 -6.23
N ARG A 172 0.40 21.09 -6.45
CA ARG A 172 1.30 21.90 -7.30
C ARG A 172 2.68 22.06 -6.67
N GLU A 173 2.75 22.30 -5.36
CA GLU A 173 4.03 22.39 -4.64
C GLU A 173 4.78 21.04 -4.68
N ASP A 174 4.06 19.92 -4.56
CA ASP A 174 4.62 18.57 -4.68
C ASP A 174 5.12 18.29 -6.11
N LEU A 175 4.33 18.67 -7.13
CA LEU A 175 4.72 18.58 -8.55
C LEU A 175 5.99 19.38 -8.84
N GLU A 176 6.08 20.62 -8.35
CA GLU A 176 7.29 21.42 -8.47
C GLU A 176 8.47 20.77 -7.74
N GLY A 177 8.22 20.17 -6.58
CA GLY A 177 9.21 19.37 -5.85
C GLY A 177 9.79 18.26 -6.73
N ALA A 178 8.92 17.48 -7.38
CA ALA A 178 9.33 16.41 -8.28
C ALA A 178 10.09 16.92 -9.52
N ILE A 179 9.64 18.01 -10.14
CA ILE A 179 10.34 18.65 -11.27
C ILE A 179 11.72 19.16 -10.84
N ARG A 180 11.82 19.80 -9.67
CA ARG A 180 13.10 20.25 -9.11
C ARG A 180 14.02 19.07 -8.86
N LEU A 181 13.53 18.00 -8.25
CA LEU A 181 14.33 16.81 -7.98
C LEU A 181 14.86 16.16 -9.27
N ALA A 182 14.04 16.05 -10.31
CA ALA A 182 14.46 15.47 -11.60
C ALA A 182 15.59 16.29 -12.27
N ARG A 183 15.53 17.62 -12.15
CA ARG A 183 16.47 18.55 -12.82
C ARG A 183 17.70 18.93 -11.99
N MET A 184 17.72 18.56 -10.71
CA MET A 184 18.76 18.97 -9.78
C MET A 184 20.07 18.26 -10.06
N GLU A 185 21.20 18.96 -10.03
CA GLU A 185 22.51 18.34 -10.20
C GLU A 185 22.89 17.43 -9.00
N PRO A 186 23.61 16.31 -9.20
CA PRO A 186 23.97 15.39 -8.12
C PRO A 186 24.69 16.07 -6.93
N GLY A 187 25.57 17.04 -7.22
CA GLY A 187 26.29 17.80 -6.18
C GLY A 187 25.38 18.69 -5.35
N GLU A 188 24.33 19.27 -5.95
CA GLU A 188 23.32 20.05 -5.24
C GLU A 188 22.48 19.14 -4.33
N LEU A 189 22.12 17.95 -4.83
CA LEU A 189 21.34 16.98 -4.07
C LEU A 189 22.07 16.51 -2.79
N GLN A 190 23.38 16.26 -2.88
CA GLN A 190 24.20 15.86 -1.74
C GLN A 190 24.40 16.99 -0.71
N ALA A 191 24.33 18.25 -1.14
CA ALA A 191 24.43 19.41 -0.25
C ALA A 191 23.13 19.71 0.50
N ARG A 192 21.99 19.15 0.06
CA ARG A 192 20.70 19.35 0.71
C ARG A 192 20.53 18.46 1.94
N SER A 193 19.73 18.93 2.89
CA SER A 193 19.32 18.12 4.03
C SER A 193 18.51 16.91 3.56
N ILE A 194 18.92 15.72 4.01
CA ILE A 194 18.25 14.48 3.66
C ILE A 194 16.85 14.47 4.32
N PRO A 195 15.77 14.25 3.54
CA PRO A 195 14.42 14.11 4.09
C PRO A 195 14.35 13.01 5.15
N LYS A 196 13.47 13.16 6.14
CA LYS A 196 13.33 12.17 7.23
C LYS A 196 13.03 10.76 6.69
N GLN A 197 12.27 10.69 5.59
CA GLN A 197 11.89 9.47 4.91
C GLN A 197 13.09 8.74 4.27
N CYS A 198 14.11 9.50 3.89
CA CYS A 198 15.35 8.98 3.30
C CYS A 198 16.45 8.77 4.37
N SER A 199 16.32 9.40 5.54
CA SER A 199 17.37 9.45 6.55
C SER A 199 17.62 8.09 7.21
N GLY A 200 18.81 7.53 6.99
CA GLY A 200 19.20 6.24 7.53
C GLY A 200 18.56 5.05 6.82
N CYS A 201 17.86 5.27 5.72
CA CYS A 201 17.43 4.18 4.84
C CYS A 201 18.64 3.70 4.05
N LYS A 202 18.92 2.39 4.08
CA LYS A 202 19.91 1.76 3.22
C LYS A 202 19.15 0.91 2.24
N CYS A 203 19.25 1.23 0.95
CA CYS A 203 18.45 0.55 -0.02
C CYS A 203 18.94 -0.89 -0.28
N ASN A 204 20.13 -1.31 0.18
CA ASN A 204 20.64 -2.71 0.12
C ASN A 204 20.38 -3.44 -1.22
N GLY A 205 20.32 -2.71 -2.35
CA GLY A 205 19.94 -3.24 -3.67
C GLY A 205 18.44 -3.32 -3.96
N ALA A 206 17.56 -3.10 -2.98
CA ALA A 206 16.10 -2.97 -3.13
C ALA A 206 15.70 -1.77 -4.01
N CYS A 207 16.49 -0.69 -4.04
CA CYS A 207 16.25 0.43 -4.95
C CYS A 207 16.29 0.03 -6.44
N LYS A 208 17.05 -1.00 -6.83
CA LYS A 208 17.10 -1.49 -8.22
C LYS A 208 15.91 -2.38 -8.60
N ASN A 209 15.19 -2.91 -7.62
CA ASN A 209 14.04 -3.79 -7.82
C ASN A 209 13.06 -3.62 -6.65
N PRO A 210 12.37 -2.48 -6.54
CA PRO A 210 11.47 -2.19 -5.43
C PRO A 210 10.41 -3.30 -5.22
N GLY A 211 9.89 -3.89 -6.29
CA GLY A 211 8.93 -4.99 -6.26
C GLY A 211 9.48 -6.40 -5.91
N LYS A 212 10.78 -6.56 -5.61
CA LYS A 212 11.39 -7.85 -5.22
C LYS A 212 11.95 -7.87 -3.80
N SER A 213 11.42 -7.04 -2.90
CA SER A 213 11.72 -7.21 -1.47
C SER A 213 11.22 -8.60 -1.03
N LYS A 214 12.16 -9.55 -0.87
CA LYS A 214 11.87 -10.91 -0.43
C LYS A 214 11.29 -10.82 0.97
N GLY A 215 9.97 -10.95 1.09
CA GLY A 215 9.32 -11.32 2.33
C GLY A 215 10.02 -12.56 2.89
N LYS A 216 10.76 -12.40 3.99
CA LYS A 216 11.33 -13.52 4.74
C LYS A 216 10.18 -14.29 5.39
N ASN A 217 9.67 -15.29 4.70
CA ASN A 217 8.96 -16.40 5.32
C ASN A 217 9.81 -17.66 5.10
N PRO A 218 10.37 -18.29 6.15
CA PRO A 218 11.06 -19.57 6.00
C PRO A 218 9.98 -20.68 5.95
N GLY A 219 9.38 -20.87 4.78
CA GLY A 219 8.40 -21.91 4.53
C GLY A 219 8.81 -22.74 3.32
N LYS A 220 9.37 -23.92 3.60
CA LYS A 220 9.65 -25.10 2.75
C LYS A 220 9.36 -24.96 1.26
N GLY A 221 10.41 -25.15 0.46
CA GLY A 221 10.34 -25.19 -1.00
C GLY A 221 9.50 -26.36 -1.52
N GLU A 222 8.78 -26.07 -2.59
CA GLU A 222 8.41 -27.01 -3.63
C GLU A 222 8.68 -26.34 -4.98
N GLU A 223 9.56 -26.95 -5.77
CA GLU A 223 9.84 -26.58 -7.16
C GLU A 223 8.57 -26.71 -7.99
N LYS A 224 8.05 -25.60 -8.52
CA LYS A 224 7.07 -25.65 -9.61
C LYS A 224 7.81 -25.94 -10.92
N LYS A 225 7.60 -27.15 -11.46
CA LYS A 225 7.99 -27.50 -12.84
C LYS A 225 7.16 -26.69 -13.83
N ASP A 226 7.83 -25.91 -14.66
CA ASP A 226 7.23 -25.16 -15.77
C ASP A 226 6.63 -26.13 -16.81
N ALA A 227 5.30 -26.07 -16.98
CA ALA A 227 4.59 -26.69 -18.08
C ALA A 227 4.53 -25.71 -19.26
N ARG A 228 5.61 -25.63 -20.05
CA ARG A 228 5.63 -24.92 -21.34
C ARG A 228 6.29 -25.74 -22.42
N LYS A 229 5.56 -26.67 -23.03
CA LYS A 229 5.74 -27.06 -24.45
C LYS A 229 4.41 -27.60 -24.99
N ALA A 230 3.65 -26.71 -25.61
CA ALA A 230 2.59 -27.09 -26.55
C ALA A 230 2.76 -26.22 -27.80
N GLY A 231 2.84 -26.85 -28.96
CA GLY A 231 2.58 -26.21 -30.25
C GLY A 231 3.79 -25.82 -31.11
N ALA A 232 4.49 -26.80 -31.68
CA ALA A 232 5.11 -26.63 -32.99
C ALA A 232 5.04 -27.98 -33.70
N GLY A 233 4.02 -28.16 -34.55
CA GLY A 233 3.90 -29.32 -35.41
C GLY A 233 5.05 -29.36 -36.43
N PRO A 234 5.43 -30.54 -36.93
CA PRO A 234 6.51 -30.67 -37.91
C PRO A 234 6.13 -30.00 -39.24
N PRO A 235 7.11 -29.43 -39.96
CA PRO A 235 6.88 -28.77 -41.25
C PRO A 235 6.57 -29.80 -42.35
N PRO A 236 5.78 -29.42 -43.38
CA PRO A 236 5.31 -30.34 -44.40
C PRO A 236 6.44 -30.85 -45.31
N ASP A 237 6.37 -32.15 -45.57
CA ASP A 237 7.30 -32.93 -46.37
C ASP A 237 7.14 -32.59 -47.85
N GLY A 238 8.15 -31.92 -48.42
CA GLY A 238 8.20 -31.58 -49.84
C GLY A 238 8.29 -32.82 -50.72
N SER A 239 7.15 -33.23 -51.28
CA SER A 239 7.06 -34.17 -52.40
C SER A 239 6.47 -33.44 -53.60
N GLY A 240 7.36 -32.91 -54.43
CA GLY A 240 7.06 -32.44 -55.77
C GLY A 240 7.96 -33.16 -56.76
N SER A 241 7.35 -34.08 -57.50
CA SER A 241 7.89 -34.91 -58.62
C SER A 241 8.90 -36.00 -58.25
#